data_AF-A0A202DLY6-F1
#
_entry.id   AF-A0A202DLY6-F1
#
_cell.length_a   1.000
_cell.length_b   1.000
_cell.length_c   1.000
_cell.angle_alpha   90.00
_cell.angle_beta   90.00
_cell.angle_gamma   90.00
#
_symmetry.space_group_name_H-M   'P 1'
#
loop_
_entity.id
_entity.type
_entity.pdbx_description
1 polymer ?
#
loop_
_entity_poly.entity_id
_entity_poly.type
_entity_poly.pdbx_seq_one_letter_code
_entity_poly.pdbx_strand_id
1 'polypeptide(L)'
;MKVKSRTQSRQNRHRRLRRKIQGTADRPRMALMVSGTSIYVQFIDDDNDATLASVSSTKATGGKSVASATALGKKAVEAAGKAGISKVVIDRGGHKFHGRIKAVVDEIVKAGLSAGEVSEPAKPEADAEGKGDKKGKSEKKAEAGKKEDK
;
A
#
# COMPACT_ATOMS: atom_id res chain seq x y z
N MET A 1 -12.70 36.87 13.31
CA MET A 1 -11.99 35.84 12.52
C MET A 1 -12.90 34.64 12.29
N LYS A 2 -13.05 34.18 11.04
CA LYS A 2 -13.87 32.99 10.72
C LYS A 2 -13.15 31.71 11.18
N VAL A 3 -13.69 31.02 12.18
CA VAL A 3 -13.12 29.76 12.68
C VAL A 3 -13.25 28.68 11.61
N LYS A 4 -12.11 28.14 11.15
CA LYS A 4 -12.10 27.05 10.15
C LYS A 4 -12.72 25.79 10.74
N SER A 5 -13.52 25.08 9.95
CA SER A 5 -14.14 23.84 10.43
C SER A 5 -13.06 22.79 10.76
N ARG A 6 -13.38 21.88 11.69
CA ARG A 6 -12.46 20.79 12.08
C ARG A 6 -12.01 19.96 10.86
N THR A 7 -12.91 19.75 9.91
CA THR A 7 -12.67 19.06 8.65
C THR A 7 -11.68 19.82 7.77
N GLN A 8 -11.87 21.13 7.59
CA GLN A 8 -10.95 21.97 6.80
C GLN A 8 -9.54 22.01 7.40
N SER A 9 -9.45 22.13 8.74
CA SER A 9 -8.16 22.08 9.44
C SER A 9 -7.46 20.72 9.27
N ARG A 10 -8.20 19.61 9.29
CA ARG A 10 -7.66 18.27 8.99
C ARG A 10 -7.17 18.19 7.55
N GLN A 11 -7.98 18.61 6.57
CA GLN A 11 -7.62 18.56 5.15
C GLN A 11 -6.35 19.36 4.85
N ASN A 12 -6.17 20.53 5.47
CA ASN A 12 -4.95 21.32 5.30
C ASN A 12 -3.71 20.60 5.86
N ARG A 13 -3.83 19.98 7.04
CA ARG A 13 -2.74 19.14 7.60
C ARG A 13 -2.45 17.94 6.71
N HIS A 14 -3.50 17.30 6.20
CA HIS A 14 -3.42 16.16 5.30
C HIS A 14 -2.64 16.51 4.03
N ARG A 15 -3.05 17.59 3.34
CA ARG A 15 -2.36 18.11 2.15
C ARG A 15 -0.89 18.44 2.44
N ARG A 16 -0.59 19.02 3.61
CA ARG A 16 0.80 19.32 4.00
C ARG A 16 1.64 18.06 4.19
N LEU A 17 1.08 16.99 4.75
CA LEU A 17 1.79 15.72 4.92
C LEU A 17 2.07 15.04 3.57
N ARG A 18 1.08 15.02 2.67
CA ARG A 18 1.20 14.45 1.33
C ARG A 18 2.18 15.16 0.40
N ARG A 19 2.67 16.36 0.76
CA ARG A 19 3.79 16.98 0.04
C ARG A 19 5.12 16.24 0.22
N LYS A 20 5.26 15.46 1.30
CA LYS A 20 6.47 14.70 1.63
C LYS A 20 6.30 13.19 1.44
N ILE A 21 5.05 12.73 1.35
CA ILE A 21 4.69 11.31 1.29
C ILE A 21 4.11 11.06 -0.09
N GLN A 22 4.81 10.25 -0.88
CA GLN A 22 4.37 9.72 -2.16
C GLN A 22 4.49 8.19 -2.10
N GLY A 23 3.49 7.49 -2.62
CA GLY A 23 3.49 6.03 -2.73
C GLY A 23 3.74 5.60 -4.16
N THR A 24 4.66 4.67 -4.37
CA THR A 24 4.93 4.04 -5.67
C THR A 24 4.40 2.60 -5.68
N ALA A 25 4.45 1.93 -6.84
CA ALA A 25 4.05 0.52 -6.94
C ALA A 25 4.82 -0.40 -5.95
N ASP A 26 6.13 -0.17 -5.76
CA ASP A 26 6.95 -0.95 -4.84
C ASP A 26 6.69 -0.62 -3.36
N ARG A 27 6.30 0.63 -3.10
CA ARG A 27 6.06 1.13 -1.75
C ARG A 27 4.79 2.00 -1.72
N PRO A 28 3.60 1.37 -1.81
CA PRO A 28 2.34 2.09 -1.84
C PRO A 28 2.13 2.89 -0.55
N ARG A 29 1.38 3.98 -0.66
CA ARG A 29 0.98 4.76 0.52
C ARG A 29 -0.20 4.06 1.19
N MET A 30 -0.11 3.89 2.50
CA MET A 30 -1.24 3.47 3.32
C MET A 30 -1.93 4.67 3.93
N ALA A 31 -3.09 5.02 3.39
CA ALA A 31 -3.92 6.11 3.88
C ALA A 31 -4.85 5.64 5.01
N LEU A 32 -4.73 6.28 6.17
CA LEU A 32 -5.58 6.07 7.33
C LEU A 32 -6.61 7.18 7.47
N MET A 33 -7.89 6.81 7.62
CA MET A 33 -8.96 7.77 7.91
C MET A 33 -9.79 7.29 9.10
N VAL A 34 -10.01 8.19 10.06
CA VAL A 34 -10.90 7.95 11.21
C VAL A 34 -12.14 8.83 11.07
N SER A 35 -13.30 8.20 10.92
CA SER A 35 -14.60 8.86 10.89
C SER A 35 -15.25 8.87 12.27
N GLY A 36 -16.47 9.42 12.36
CA GLY A 36 -17.26 9.39 13.60
C GLY A 36 -17.66 7.98 14.04
N THR A 37 -17.71 7.02 13.12
CA THR A 37 -18.24 5.67 13.33
C THR A 37 -17.23 4.56 13.04
N SER A 38 -16.28 4.80 12.13
CA SER A 38 -15.50 3.76 11.47
C SER A 38 -14.06 4.20 11.23
N ILE A 39 -13.18 3.23 11.06
CA ILE A 39 -11.79 3.42 10.67
C ILE A 39 -11.60 2.77 9.30
N TYR A 40 -10.89 3.46 8.40
CA TYR A 40 -10.62 3.03 7.05
C TYR A 40 -9.11 3.00 6.81
N VAL A 41 -8.66 1.97 6.11
CA VAL A 41 -7.29 1.77 5.66
C VAL A 41 -7.32 1.50 4.16
N GLN A 42 -6.53 2.23 3.39
CA GLN A 42 -6.39 2.03 1.94
C GLN A 42 -4.91 1.97 1.59
N PHE A 43 -4.53 1.04 0.72
CA PHE A 43 -3.22 0.97 0.10
C PHE A 43 -3.35 1.49 -1.33
N ILE A 44 -2.67 2.59 -1.61
CA ILE A 44 -2.81 3.36 -2.85
C ILE A 44 -1.44 3.45 -3.51
N ASP A 45 -1.41 3.18 -4.80
CA ASP A 45 -0.30 3.49 -5.70
C ASP A 45 -0.59 4.83 -6.38
N ASP A 46 0.30 5.80 -6.22
CA ASP A 46 0.09 7.17 -6.72
C ASP A 46 0.54 7.33 -8.16
N ASP A 47 1.36 6.42 -8.67
CA ASP A 47 1.82 6.46 -10.07
C ASP A 47 0.71 6.00 -11.01
N ASN A 48 -0.05 4.98 -10.59
CA ASN A 48 -1.16 4.40 -11.34
C ASN A 48 -2.54 4.91 -10.89
N ASP A 49 -2.59 5.83 -9.91
CA ASP A 49 -3.82 6.31 -9.25
C ASP A 49 -4.79 5.17 -8.83
N ALA A 50 -4.22 4.01 -8.49
CA ALA A 50 -4.96 2.78 -8.25
C ALA A 50 -4.96 2.40 -6.76
N THR A 51 -6.10 1.95 -6.25
CA THR A 51 -6.18 1.38 -4.90
C THR A 51 -5.98 -0.13 -4.97
N LEU A 52 -4.89 -0.61 -4.40
CA LEU A 52 -4.50 -2.04 -4.43
C LEU A 52 -5.33 -2.87 -3.44
N ALA A 53 -5.52 -2.34 -2.24
CA ALA A 53 -6.30 -2.99 -1.19
C ALA A 53 -6.99 -1.97 -0.30
N SER A 54 -8.18 -2.31 0.18
CA SER A 54 -8.91 -1.46 1.13
C SER A 54 -9.60 -2.29 2.19
N VAL A 55 -9.58 -1.78 3.42
CA VAL A 55 -10.22 -2.44 4.58
C VAL A 55 -10.91 -1.38 5.42
N SER A 56 -12.09 -1.70 5.93
CA SER A 56 -12.84 -0.82 6.83
C SER A 56 -13.39 -1.56 8.04
N SER A 57 -13.43 -0.87 9.17
CA SER A 57 -14.16 -1.31 10.35
C SER A 57 -15.60 -0.80 10.24
N THR A 58 -16.52 -1.68 9.83
CA THR A 58 -17.95 -1.39 9.81
C THR A 58 -18.52 -1.41 11.24
N LYS A 59 -19.70 -0.81 11.44
CA LYS A 59 -20.37 -0.75 12.76
C LYS A 59 -20.53 -2.13 13.42
N ALA A 60 -20.63 -3.20 12.64
CA ALA A 60 -20.71 -4.58 13.10
C ALA A 60 -19.46 -5.05 13.90
N THR A 61 -18.33 -4.33 13.80
CA THR A 61 -17.05 -4.70 14.43
C THR A 61 -16.68 -3.84 15.65
N GLY A 62 -17.66 -3.17 16.28
CA GLY A 62 -17.43 -2.37 17.50
C GLY A 62 -17.04 -0.91 17.26
N GLY A 63 -17.19 -0.41 16.04
CA GLY A 63 -17.05 1.01 15.69
C GLY A 63 -15.62 1.55 15.81
N LYS A 64 -15.45 2.70 16.49
CA LYS A 64 -14.17 3.43 16.60
C LYS A 64 -13.38 3.09 17.88
N SER A 65 -13.43 1.86 18.38
CA SER A 65 -12.64 1.51 19.57
C SER A 65 -11.17 1.26 19.21
N VAL A 66 -10.27 1.25 20.21
CA VAL A 66 -8.86 0.87 19.99
C VAL A 66 -8.75 -0.62 19.65
N ALA A 67 -9.61 -1.47 20.25
CA ALA A 67 -9.69 -2.89 19.92
C ALA A 67 -10.15 -3.14 18.47
N SER A 68 -11.10 -2.35 17.97
CA SER A 68 -11.50 -2.42 16.56
C SER A 68 -10.36 -1.99 15.63
N ALA A 69 -9.51 -1.05 16.07
CA ALA A 69 -8.35 -0.60 15.33
C ALA A 69 -7.25 -1.69 15.23
N THR A 70 -6.99 -2.43 16.31
CA THR A 70 -6.03 -3.55 16.27
C THR A 70 -6.56 -4.69 15.40
N ALA A 71 -7.84 -5.05 15.53
CA ALA A 71 -8.46 -6.06 14.67
C ALA A 71 -8.44 -5.65 13.18
N LEU A 72 -8.64 -4.37 12.89
CA LEU A 72 -8.53 -3.82 11.55
C LEU A 72 -7.09 -3.88 11.01
N GLY A 73 -6.10 -3.62 11.85
CA GLY A 73 -4.68 -3.74 11.48
C GLY A 73 -4.32 -5.14 11.01
N LYS A 74 -4.80 -6.18 11.71
CA LYS A 74 -4.61 -7.59 11.30
C LYS A 74 -5.25 -7.89 9.94
N LYS A 75 -6.50 -7.46 9.73
CA LYS A 75 -7.18 -7.61 8.44
C LYS A 75 -6.49 -6.85 7.30
N ALA A 76 -5.90 -5.69 7.61
CA ALA A 76 -5.15 -4.91 6.64
C ALA A 76 -3.86 -5.62 6.20
N VAL A 77 -3.17 -6.29 7.12
CA VAL A 77 -2.00 -7.13 6.83
C VAL A 77 -2.40 -8.29 5.91
N GLU A 78 -3.48 -9.00 6.21
CA GLU A 78 -3.97 -10.11 5.37
C GLU A 78 -4.32 -9.64 3.95
N ALA A 79 -4.98 -8.48 3.85
CA ALA A 79 -5.33 -7.89 2.56
C ALA A 79 -4.08 -7.44 1.78
N ALA A 80 -3.10 -6.86 2.46
CA ALA A 80 -1.84 -6.44 1.84
C ALA A 80 -1.01 -7.65 1.37
N GLY A 81 -0.98 -8.73 2.14
CA GLY A 81 -0.33 -9.99 1.74
C GLY A 81 -0.96 -10.61 0.50
N LYS A 82 -2.30 -10.59 0.38
CA LYS A 82 -3.00 -11.04 -0.84
C LYS A 82 -2.69 -10.18 -2.07
N ALA A 83 -2.44 -8.90 -1.86
CA ALA A 83 -2.04 -7.96 -2.91
C ALA A 83 -0.52 -7.98 -3.21
N GLY A 84 0.27 -8.81 -2.50
CA GLY A 84 1.72 -8.90 -2.71
C GLY A 84 2.51 -7.69 -2.19
N ILE A 85 1.96 -6.89 -1.28
CA ILE A 85 2.59 -5.66 -0.80
C ILE A 85 3.52 -5.96 0.38
N SER A 86 4.81 -5.66 0.21
CA SER A 86 5.85 -5.91 1.23
C SER A 86 6.32 -4.65 1.97
N LYS A 87 6.35 -3.51 1.27
CA LYS A 87 6.81 -2.21 1.82
C LYS A 87 5.71 -1.18 1.70
N VAL A 88 5.56 -0.32 2.70
CA VAL A 88 4.47 0.68 2.73
C VAL A 88 4.97 2.00 3.32
N VAL A 89 4.46 3.13 2.80
CA VAL A 89 4.60 4.44 3.48
C VAL A 89 3.34 4.75 4.27
N ILE A 90 3.46 5.13 5.54
CA ILE A 90 2.29 5.46 6.38
C ILE A 90 1.82 6.90 6.12
N ASP A 91 0.58 7.06 5.64
CA ASP A 91 -0.16 8.33 5.59
C ASP A 91 -1.22 8.38 6.70
N ARG A 92 -0.94 9.15 7.74
CA ARG A 92 -1.82 9.33 8.91
C ARG A 92 -3.07 10.19 8.68
N GLY A 93 -3.37 10.64 7.47
CA GLY A 93 -4.67 11.29 7.19
C GLY A 93 -4.85 12.70 7.78
N GLY A 94 -3.76 13.35 8.21
CA GLY A 94 -3.80 14.59 8.99
C GLY A 94 -4.23 14.42 10.45
N HIS A 95 -4.38 13.19 10.94
CA HIS A 95 -4.64 12.91 12.34
C HIS A 95 -3.33 12.87 13.16
N LYS A 96 -3.44 12.96 14.49
CA LYS A 96 -2.27 12.80 15.39
C LYS A 96 -1.92 11.32 15.48
N PHE A 97 -0.62 11.01 15.54
CA PHE A 97 -0.15 9.64 15.74
C PHE A 97 -0.32 9.24 17.21
N HIS A 98 -1.53 8.79 17.55
CA HIS A 98 -1.92 8.41 18.91
C HIS A 98 -3.12 7.46 18.86
N GLY A 99 -3.35 6.74 19.97
CA GLY A 99 -4.52 5.88 20.19
C GLY A 99 -4.73 4.91 19.02
N ARG A 100 -5.87 5.05 18.33
CA ARG A 100 -6.30 4.18 17.23
C ARG A 100 -5.31 4.10 16.07
N ILE A 101 -4.74 5.23 15.68
CA ILE A 101 -3.82 5.27 14.53
C ILE A 101 -2.53 4.56 14.87
N LYS A 102 -2.03 4.79 16.09
CA LYS A 102 -0.87 4.06 16.60
C LYS A 102 -1.17 2.57 16.63
N ALA A 103 -2.33 2.17 17.15
CA ALA A 103 -2.72 0.76 17.21
C ALA A 103 -2.78 0.05 15.84
N VAL A 104 -3.29 0.72 14.79
CA VAL A 104 -3.27 0.15 13.42
C VAL A 104 -1.84 -0.02 12.93
N VAL A 105 -1.00 1.01 13.12
CA VAL A 105 0.38 1.01 12.64
C VAL A 105 1.23 -0.02 13.39
N ASP A 106 1.07 -0.12 14.70
CA ASP A 106 1.81 -1.08 15.53
C ASP A 106 1.54 -2.52 15.08
N GLU A 107 0.32 -2.87 14.70
CA GLU A 107 -0.01 -4.21 14.18
C GLU A 107 0.61 -4.47 12.79
N ILE A 108 0.70 -3.45 11.94
CA ILE A 108 1.32 -3.57 10.61
C ILE A 108 2.83 -3.74 10.73
N VAL A 109 3.47 -2.97 11.62
CA VAL A 109 4.90 -3.08 11.90
C VAL A 109 5.23 -4.45 12.49
N LYS A 110 4.42 -4.94 13.45
CA LYS A 110 4.60 -6.29 14.02
C LYS A 110 4.51 -7.40 12.98
N ALA A 111 3.65 -7.23 11.98
CA ALA A 111 3.48 -8.21 10.90
C ALA A 111 4.62 -8.19 9.86
N GLY A 112 5.63 -7.35 10.03
CA GLY A 112 6.79 -7.31 9.13
C GLY A 112 6.54 -6.59 7.80
N LEU A 113 5.37 -5.96 7.61
CA LEU A 113 5.23 -4.94 6.56
C LEU A 113 6.05 -3.73 6.97
N SER A 114 7.27 -3.66 6.44
CA SER A 114 8.24 -2.63 6.80
C SER A 114 7.67 -1.24 6.51
N ALA A 115 7.24 -0.56 7.58
CA ALA A 115 6.85 0.83 7.57
C ALA A 115 8.11 1.71 7.58
N GLY A 116 8.91 1.60 6.51
CA GLY A 116 10.06 2.44 6.25
C GLY A 116 11.32 2.10 7.02
N GLU A 117 12.25 1.47 6.32
CA GLU A 117 13.60 2.03 6.27
C GLU A 117 13.70 2.89 5.01
N VAL A 118 14.28 4.07 5.16
CA VAL A 118 14.68 4.92 4.04
C VAL A 118 15.89 4.19 3.45
N SER A 119 15.68 3.39 2.39
CA SER A 119 16.82 2.96 1.58
C SER A 119 17.47 4.23 1.05
N GLU A 120 18.73 4.44 1.42
CA GLU A 120 19.58 5.49 0.87
C GLU A 120 19.39 5.56 -0.66
N PRO A 121 19.35 6.77 -1.25
CA PRO A 121 19.28 6.87 -2.70
C PRO A 121 20.52 6.19 -3.28
N ALA A 122 20.30 5.07 -3.99
CA ALA A 122 21.33 4.48 -4.83
C ALA A 122 21.88 5.59 -5.73
N LYS A 123 23.18 5.87 -5.59
CA LYS A 123 23.92 6.73 -6.51
C LYS A 123 23.65 6.27 -7.95
N PRO A 124 23.59 7.20 -8.91
CA PRO A 124 23.48 6.84 -10.32
C PRO A 124 24.81 6.20 -10.74
N GLU A 125 24.81 4.88 -10.95
CA GLU A 125 25.88 4.25 -11.72
C GLU A 125 25.65 4.59 -13.20
N ALA A 126 26.46 5.54 -13.66
CA ALA A 126 26.73 5.75 -15.07
C ALA A 126 27.71 4.67 -15.55
N ASP A 127 27.53 4.30 -16.82
CA ASP A 127 28.51 3.70 -17.74
C ASP A 127 28.83 2.20 -17.64
N ALA A 128 28.15 1.40 -18.47
CA ALA A 128 28.77 0.34 -19.27
C ALA A 128 27.87 -0.08 -20.46
N GLU A 129 28.00 0.63 -21.59
CA GLU A 129 27.66 0.10 -22.90
C GLU A 129 28.59 -1.09 -23.24
N GLY A 130 28.08 -2.13 -23.93
CA GLY A 130 28.97 -3.17 -24.47
C GLY A 130 28.35 -4.46 -25.01
N LYS A 131 27.51 -4.35 -26.05
CA LYS A 131 27.23 -5.29 -27.16
C LYS A 131 27.48 -6.81 -27.02
N GLY A 132 26.48 -7.59 -27.44
CA GLY A 132 26.63 -9.01 -27.79
C GLY A 132 25.42 -9.62 -28.50
N ASP A 133 25.13 -9.16 -29.72
CA ASP A 133 24.27 -9.83 -30.71
C ASP A 133 24.63 -11.32 -30.89
N LYS A 134 23.66 -12.24 -30.76
CA LYS A 134 23.55 -13.43 -31.64
C LYS A 134 22.09 -13.82 -31.89
N LYS A 135 21.64 -13.38 -33.07
CA LYS A 135 20.55 -13.88 -33.90
C LYS A 135 20.70 -15.39 -34.18
N GLY A 136 19.61 -16.15 -34.06
CA GLY A 136 19.56 -17.57 -34.46
C GLY A 136 18.13 -18.12 -34.47
N LYS A 137 17.53 -18.14 -35.65
CA LYS A 137 16.15 -18.56 -35.99
C LYS A 137 16.19 -19.97 -36.62
N SER A 138 15.30 -20.88 -36.22
CA SER A 138 14.81 -22.02 -37.02
C SER A 138 13.62 -22.64 -36.27
N GLU A 139 12.35 -22.39 -36.59
CA GLU A 139 11.53 -22.95 -37.70
C GLU A 139 11.36 -24.49 -37.72
N LYS A 140 10.13 -24.91 -37.34
CA LYS A 140 9.21 -25.90 -37.94
C LYS A 140 9.63 -27.36 -38.25
N LYS A 141 8.82 -28.30 -37.74
CA LYS A 141 8.01 -29.35 -38.46
C LYS A 141 7.12 -30.07 -37.42
N ALA A 142 5.78 -30.13 -37.56
CA ALA A 142 4.98 -31.16 -38.29
C ALA A 142 5.29 -32.59 -37.77
N GLU A 143 4.38 -33.50 -37.42
CA GLU A 143 3.09 -33.87 -38.00
C GLU A 143 2.38 -34.96 -37.14
N ALA A 144 1.08 -35.11 -37.40
CA ALA A 144 0.05 -36.08 -36.99
C ALA A 144 0.39 -37.48 -36.42
N GLY A 145 -0.56 -38.01 -35.62
CA GLY A 145 -0.70 -39.43 -35.33
C GLY A 145 -1.94 -39.78 -34.49
N LYS A 146 -2.99 -40.25 -35.15
CA LYS A 146 -4.31 -40.70 -34.66
C LYS A 146 -4.28 -42.22 -34.39
N LYS A 147 -4.97 -42.73 -33.35
CA LYS A 147 -5.63 -44.07 -33.17
C LYS A 147 -5.84 -44.33 -31.67
N GLU A 148 -7.06 -44.44 -31.14
CA GLU A 148 -8.04 -45.54 -31.24
C GLU A 148 -7.53 -46.91 -30.71
N ASP A 149 -8.30 -47.42 -29.73
CA ASP A 149 -8.47 -48.78 -29.22
C ASP A 149 -7.32 -49.50 -28.48
N LYS A 150 -7.46 -49.62 -27.16
CA LYS A 150 -7.80 -50.90 -26.50
C LYS A 150 -8.30 -50.70 -25.07
#